data_AF-A0A352JS25-F1
#
_entry.id   AF-A0A352JS25-F1
#
_cell.length_a   1.000
_cell.length_b   1.000
_cell.length_c   1.000
_cell.angle_alpha   90.00
_cell.angle_beta   90.00
_cell.angle_gamma   90.00
#
_symmetry.space_group_name_H-M   'P 1'
#
loop_
_entity.id
_entity.type
_entity.pdbx_description
1 polymer ?
#
loop_
_entity_poly.entity_id
_entity_poly.type
_entity_poly.pdbx_seq_one_letter_code
_entity_poly.pdbx_strand_id
1 'polypeptide(L)'
;MSFQIEKNNGNCLSQFIVTAGRRIGVIINYNTQFGIMAALLIIASAIIISPAFADSGAYKSSKHADPQIGVDRTPEEPRGNCSQCHVQHGGNTPNDFALFAPPDNGLCQSSNCHEYEYRWPPGNYYWSYPGNVVEWFNSAHGSSAGTFPPGSNREVRLCTQCHNPHSRSDSTYGVYPSATEFLEESGCYSNGGIIGQGCHGNNNSTRPIGAIDIYSQVLKSSRHNVETAAKAHSSDWQVGYPYGRETRSANSGDFSGDRRHVECVDCHNPHKAVTGTHEPTTNQIGGPLLGAWGVEPLNGGPWSVPSSFNPVDFTSIAMSKEYQLCFKCHSYFAFGNTPPTGYSDMAREFNPANTSFHP
;
A
#
# COMPACT_ATOMS: atom_id res chain seq x y z
N MET A 1 6.14 6.95 -62.15
CA MET A 1 5.25 7.94 -61.54
C MET A 1 5.55 7.97 -60.05
N SER A 2 6.29 8.99 -59.63
CA SER A 2 6.71 9.20 -58.23
C SER A 2 5.55 9.71 -57.39
N PHE A 3 5.40 9.17 -56.19
CA PHE A 3 4.63 9.79 -55.11
C PHE A 3 5.63 10.43 -54.12
N GLN A 4 5.56 11.75 -53.99
CA GLN A 4 6.18 12.53 -52.93
C GLN A 4 5.15 12.75 -51.82
N ILE A 5 5.58 12.55 -50.57
CA ILE A 5 4.79 12.82 -49.36
C ILE A 5 5.26 14.18 -48.83
N GLU A 6 4.40 15.21 -48.91
CA GLU A 6 4.57 16.44 -48.14
C GLU A 6 3.78 16.35 -46.83
N LYS A 7 4.49 16.62 -45.73
CA LYS A 7 3.93 16.86 -44.40
C LYS A 7 3.42 18.30 -44.35
N ASN A 8 2.19 18.51 -43.86
CA ASN A 8 1.82 19.81 -43.32
C ASN A 8 0.94 19.67 -42.07
N ASN A 9 1.35 20.45 -41.05
CA ASN A 9 0.82 20.51 -39.71
C ASN A 9 -0.54 21.23 -39.67
N GLY A 10 -1.55 20.59 -39.07
CA GLY A 10 -2.83 21.20 -38.75
C GLY A 10 -2.92 21.52 -37.25
N ASN A 11 -2.85 22.80 -36.90
CA ASN A 11 -3.29 23.33 -35.62
C ASN A 11 -4.81 23.56 -35.67
N CYS A 12 -5.53 22.90 -34.78
CA CYS A 12 -6.91 23.23 -34.41
C CYS A 12 -6.88 24.09 -33.13
N LEU A 13 -7.37 25.33 -33.18
CA LEU A 13 -8.45 25.74 -32.28
C LEU A 13 -9.09 27.07 -32.68
N SER A 14 -10.42 27.00 -32.66
CA SER A 14 -11.51 27.95 -32.78
C SER A 14 -11.31 29.44 -32.45
N GLN A 15 -11.94 30.22 -33.33
CA GLN A 15 -12.43 31.58 -33.19
C GLN A 15 -13.47 31.75 -32.07
N PHE A 16 -13.46 32.89 -31.38
CA PHE A 16 -14.66 33.60 -30.94
C PHE A 16 -14.43 35.13 -31.00
N ILE A 17 -15.48 35.81 -31.46
CA ILE A 17 -15.59 37.23 -31.82
C ILE A 17 -15.97 38.08 -30.60
N VAL A 18 -15.43 39.30 -30.43
CA VAL A 18 -16.20 40.56 -30.28
C VAL A 18 -15.29 41.76 -30.58
N THR A 19 -15.73 42.54 -31.57
CA THR A 19 -15.25 43.86 -31.99
C THR A 19 -15.77 44.95 -31.04
N ALA A 20 -14.91 45.83 -30.54
CA ALA A 20 -15.29 47.19 -30.13
C ALA A 20 -14.07 48.11 -30.16
N GLY A 21 -14.05 49.03 -31.13
CA GLY A 21 -12.99 50.01 -31.29
C GLY A 21 -13.07 51.14 -30.26
N ARG A 22 -11.91 51.55 -29.76
CA ARG A 22 -11.66 52.93 -29.37
C ARG A 22 -10.17 53.22 -29.55
N ARG A 23 -9.86 54.10 -30.51
CA ARG A 23 -8.53 54.66 -30.72
C ARG A 23 -8.13 55.48 -29.50
N ILE A 24 -7.26 54.93 -28.66
CA ILE A 24 -6.46 55.68 -27.71
C ILE A 24 -5.04 55.67 -28.29
N GLY A 25 -4.57 56.84 -28.73
CA GLY A 25 -3.17 57.04 -29.06
C GLY A 25 -2.35 56.90 -27.78
N VAL A 26 -1.85 55.69 -27.53
CA VAL A 26 -0.87 55.43 -26.49
C VAL A 26 0.49 55.70 -27.11
N ILE A 27 1.11 56.79 -26.68
CA ILE A 27 2.56 56.99 -26.80
C ILE A 27 3.18 55.87 -25.95
N ILE A 28 3.50 54.75 -26.60
CA ILE A 28 4.22 53.65 -25.95
C ILE A 28 5.65 54.16 -25.75
N ASN A 29 5.95 54.53 -24.51
CA ASN A 29 7.29 54.82 -24.07
C ASN A 29 8.12 53.54 -24.29
N TYR A 30 9.11 53.57 -25.19
CA TYR A 30 9.90 52.39 -25.57
C TYR A 30 10.56 51.68 -24.36
N ASN A 31 10.66 52.35 -23.21
CA ASN A 31 11.12 51.76 -21.96
C ASN A 31 10.15 50.75 -21.33
N THR A 32 8.83 50.80 -21.58
CA THR A 32 7.88 49.84 -20.99
C THR A 32 7.80 48.52 -21.74
N GLN A 33 8.08 48.50 -23.06
CA GLN A 33 8.10 47.23 -23.81
C GLN A 33 9.34 46.37 -23.50
N PHE A 34 10.49 46.99 -23.23
CA PHE A 34 11.67 46.26 -22.78
C PHE A 34 11.44 45.61 -21.41
N GLY A 35 10.73 46.28 -20.50
CA GLY A 35 10.38 45.73 -19.19
C GLY A 35 9.45 44.50 -19.28
N ILE A 36 8.45 44.53 -20.16
CA ILE A 36 7.50 43.43 -20.32
C ILE A 36 8.16 42.21 -21.00
N MET A 37 9.00 42.43 -22.02
CA MET A 37 9.77 41.37 -22.67
C MET A 37 10.77 40.72 -21.71
N ALA A 38 11.47 41.51 -20.89
CA ALA A 38 12.39 40.98 -19.89
C ALA A 38 11.66 40.19 -18.79
N ALA A 39 10.51 40.67 -18.32
CA ALA A 39 9.69 39.95 -17.33
C ALA A 39 9.15 38.62 -17.89
N LEU A 40 8.69 38.58 -19.14
CA LEU A 40 8.25 37.34 -19.79
C LEU A 40 9.41 36.38 -20.04
N LEU A 41 10.61 36.86 -20.36
CA LEU A 41 11.80 36.02 -20.50
C LEU A 41 12.24 35.43 -19.15
N ILE A 42 12.15 36.21 -18.07
CA ILE A 42 12.45 35.75 -16.69
C ILE A 42 11.41 34.72 -16.23
N ILE A 43 10.12 34.92 -16.53
CA ILE A 43 9.08 33.94 -16.20
C ILE A 43 9.24 32.67 -17.05
N ALA A 44 9.53 32.79 -18.35
CA ALA A 44 9.76 31.63 -19.22
C ALA A 44 11.03 30.85 -18.83
N SER A 45 12.11 31.53 -18.43
CA SER A 45 13.33 30.88 -17.94
C SER A 45 13.17 30.28 -16.55
N ALA A 46 12.34 30.87 -15.67
CA ALA A 46 11.97 30.27 -14.40
C ALA A 46 11.10 29.00 -14.56
N ILE A 47 10.31 28.90 -15.64
CA ILE A 47 9.51 27.70 -15.94
C ILE A 47 10.37 26.58 -16.56
N ILE A 48 11.44 26.92 -17.29
CA ILE A 48 12.27 25.94 -18.02
C ILE A 48 13.39 25.31 -17.15
N ILE A 49 13.73 25.88 -16.01
CA ILE A 49 14.72 25.30 -15.07
C ILE A 49 13.99 24.65 -13.88
N SER A 50 12.93 23.88 -14.17
CA SER A 50 12.55 22.82 -13.24
C SER A 50 13.54 21.68 -13.47
N PRO A 51 14.52 21.42 -12.57
CA PRO A 51 15.30 20.21 -12.69
C PRO A 51 14.31 19.04 -12.77
N ALA A 52 14.32 18.34 -13.90
CA ALA A 52 13.71 17.03 -13.99
C ALA A 52 14.51 16.12 -13.05
N PHE A 53 14.14 16.13 -11.77
CA PHE A 53 14.59 15.09 -10.86
C PHE A 53 13.95 13.82 -11.38
N ALA A 54 14.71 13.03 -12.13
CA ALA A 54 14.42 11.62 -12.23
C ALA A 54 14.28 11.12 -10.78
N ASP A 55 13.15 10.51 -10.45
CA ASP A 55 12.71 10.04 -9.13
C ASP A 55 13.62 8.94 -8.52
N SER A 56 14.90 8.95 -8.91
CA SER A 56 15.98 8.14 -8.38
C SER A 56 16.26 8.39 -6.90
N GLY A 57 15.81 9.52 -6.34
CA GLY A 57 15.94 9.83 -4.92
C GLY A 57 15.16 8.82 -4.08
N ALA A 58 13.88 8.63 -4.40
CA ALA A 58 13.03 7.72 -3.65
C ALA A 58 13.45 6.27 -3.84
N TYR A 59 13.69 5.89 -5.10
CA TYR A 59 14.07 4.54 -5.47
C TYR A 59 15.30 4.06 -4.70
N LYS A 60 16.37 4.88 -4.61
CA LYS A 60 17.61 4.53 -3.92
C LYS A 60 17.46 4.23 -2.43
N SER A 61 16.39 4.72 -1.80
CA SER A 61 16.04 4.41 -0.42
C SER A 61 15.03 3.27 -0.27
N SER A 62 14.46 2.78 -1.37
CA SER A 62 13.58 1.62 -1.36
C SER A 62 14.37 0.31 -1.24
N LYS A 63 13.69 -0.75 -0.79
CA LYS A 63 14.27 -2.11 -0.79
C LYS A 63 14.59 -2.63 -2.18
N HIS A 64 13.88 -2.16 -3.23
CA HIS A 64 14.20 -2.57 -4.58
C HIS A 64 15.58 -2.09 -5.03
N ALA A 65 16.07 -0.93 -4.56
CA ALA A 65 17.41 -0.45 -4.89
C ALA A 65 18.52 -1.00 -3.98
N ASP A 66 18.19 -1.86 -3.01
CA ASP A 66 19.17 -2.38 -2.06
C ASP A 66 20.18 -3.29 -2.79
N PRO A 67 21.50 -3.05 -2.70
CA PRO A 67 22.51 -3.84 -3.41
C PRO A 67 22.67 -5.26 -2.85
N GLN A 68 22.14 -5.56 -1.67
CA GLN A 68 22.21 -6.88 -1.02
C GLN A 68 20.91 -7.67 -1.21
N ILE A 69 19.75 -7.02 -1.11
CA ILE A 69 18.44 -7.68 -1.10
C ILE A 69 17.42 -7.13 -2.11
N GLY A 70 17.83 -6.18 -2.96
CA GLY A 70 16.96 -5.57 -3.97
C GLY A 70 16.72 -6.42 -5.20
N VAL A 71 16.14 -5.79 -6.24
CA VAL A 71 15.73 -6.50 -7.46
C VAL A 71 16.93 -7.11 -8.19
N ASP A 72 16.79 -8.36 -8.62
CA ASP A 72 17.87 -9.14 -9.24
C ASP A 72 17.29 -10.04 -10.32
N ARG A 73 16.89 -9.42 -11.42
CA ARG A 73 16.29 -10.06 -12.59
C ARG A 73 17.36 -10.66 -13.50
N THR A 74 18.40 -9.87 -13.78
CA THR A 74 19.48 -10.20 -14.71
C THR A 74 20.80 -10.28 -13.93
N PRO A 75 21.42 -11.47 -13.84
CA PRO A 75 22.68 -11.66 -13.11
C PRO A 75 23.85 -10.81 -13.62
N GLU A 76 23.76 -10.32 -14.86
CA GLU A 76 24.77 -9.47 -15.49
C GLU A 76 24.77 -8.04 -14.96
N GLU A 77 23.66 -7.62 -14.35
CA GLU A 77 23.47 -6.28 -13.82
C GLU A 77 23.60 -6.30 -12.29
N PRO A 78 24.14 -5.24 -11.65
CA PRO A 78 24.16 -5.15 -10.20
C PRO A 78 22.74 -5.25 -9.61
N ARG A 79 22.60 -5.97 -8.50
CA ARG A 79 21.35 -6.02 -7.73
C ARG A 79 20.90 -4.60 -7.35
N GLY A 80 19.60 -4.36 -7.46
CA GLY A 80 18.98 -3.06 -7.22
C GLY A 80 19.28 -1.98 -8.25
N ASN A 81 19.93 -2.31 -9.38
CA ASN A 81 20.13 -1.36 -10.48
C ASN A 81 18.80 -1.10 -11.23
N CYS A 82 18.63 0.12 -11.75
CA CYS A 82 17.52 0.48 -12.63
C CYS A 82 17.38 -0.47 -13.84
N SER A 83 18.51 -1.00 -14.35
CA SER A 83 18.53 -1.96 -15.48
C SER A 83 17.83 -3.29 -15.18
N GLN A 84 17.59 -3.58 -13.90
CA GLN A 84 16.80 -4.73 -13.48
C GLN A 84 15.34 -4.59 -13.92
N CYS A 85 14.81 -3.36 -14.04
CA CYS A 85 13.45 -3.05 -14.48
C CYS A 85 13.38 -2.38 -15.85
N HIS A 86 14.44 -1.69 -16.26
CA HIS A 86 14.50 -0.92 -17.49
C HIS A 86 15.51 -1.51 -18.47
N VAL A 87 15.12 -1.64 -19.74
CA VAL A 87 15.99 -2.07 -20.84
C VAL A 87 16.49 -0.84 -21.59
N GLN A 88 17.82 -0.68 -21.72
CA GLN A 88 18.38 0.46 -22.45
C GLN A 88 17.98 0.43 -23.94
N HIS A 89 17.72 1.62 -24.50
CA HIS A 89 17.23 1.82 -25.86
C HIS A 89 18.24 1.34 -26.92
N GLY A 90 18.07 0.11 -27.39
CA GLY A 90 18.73 -0.44 -28.59
C GLY A 90 17.81 -1.24 -29.51
N GLY A 91 16.56 -1.50 -29.10
CA GLY A 91 15.55 -2.18 -29.90
C GLY A 91 14.17 -1.66 -29.53
N ASN A 92 13.19 -1.86 -30.41
CA ASN A 92 11.78 -1.53 -30.15
C ASN A 92 11.31 -2.26 -28.89
N THR A 93 11.41 -1.60 -27.73
CA THR A 93 10.84 -2.14 -26.49
C THR A 93 9.33 -1.97 -26.61
N PRO A 94 8.53 -3.04 -26.46
CA PRO A 94 7.09 -2.95 -26.65
C PRO A 94 6.36 -2.09 -25.61
N ASN A 95 7.02 -1.77 -24.49
CA ASN A 95 6.40 -1.17 -23.32
C ASN A 95 6.90 0.25 -23.04
N ASP A 96 6.06 1.04 -22.39
CA ASP A 96 6.35 2.41 -21.98
C ASP A 96 7.55 2.49 -21.03
N PHE A 97 8.21 3.65 -21.00
CA PHE A 97 9.36 3.94 -20.11
C PHE A 97 10.52 2.94 -20.17
N ALA A 98 10.68 2.29 -21.32
CA ALA A 98 11.70 1.27 -21.55
C ALA A 98 11.63 0.11 -20.55
N LEU A 99 10.43 -0.25 -20.10
CA LEU A 99 10.23 -1.41 -19.23
C LEU A 99 10.39 -2.71 -20.02
N PHE A 100 10.99 -3.72 -19.39
CA PHE A 100 11.15 -5.04 -20.03
C PHE A 100 9.82 -5.80 -20.13
N ALA A 101 8.81 -5.42 -19.34
CA ALA A 101 7.45 -5.96 -19.34
C ALA A 101 6.42 -4.81 -19.19
N PRO A 102 5.12 -5.03 -19.49
CA PRO A 102 4.08 -4.03 -19.26
C PRO A 102 4.06 -3.59 -17.78
N PRO A 103 3.71 -2.32 -17.47
CA PRO A 103 3.68 -1.77 -16.10
C PRO A 103 2.49 -2.28 -15.25
N ASP A 104 2.21 -3.57 -15.34
CA ASP A 104 1.16 -4.31 -14.66
C ASP A 104 1.77 -5.44 -13.81
N ASN A 105 0.97 -6.46 -13.48
CA ASN A 105 1.46 -7.64 -12.75
C ASN A 105 2.61 -8.34 -13.48
N GLY A 106 2.67 -8.23 -14.81
CA GLY A 106 3.78 -8.70 -15.63
C GLY A 106 5.11 -8.11 -15.20
N LEU A 107 5.22 -6.82 -14.89
CA LEU A 107 6.51 -6.24 -14.44
C LEU A 107 7.00 -6.86 -13.13
N CYS A 108 6.09 -7.07 -12.18
CA CYS A 108 6.43 -7.56 -10.84
C CYS A 108 6.60 -9.09 -10.80
N GLN A 109 5.72 -9.81 -11.49
CA GLN A 109 5.62 -11.26 -11.49
C GLN A 109 6.28 -11.89 -12.71
N SER A 110 7.04 -11.15 -13.52
CA SER A 110 7.85 -11.78 -14.56
C SER A 110 9.32 -11.79 -14.16
N SER A 111 10.05 -12.70 -14.77
CA SER A 111 11.49 -12.87 -14.59
C SER A 111 11.92 -13.22 -13.16
N ASN A 112 11.12 -14.03 -12.47
CA ASN A 112 11.38 -14.60 -11.14
C ASN A 112 11.48 -13.57 -9.99
N CYS A 113 11.05 -12.32 -10.17
CA CYS A 113 11.09 -11.33 -9.08
C CYS A 113 10.06 -11.65 -7.98
N HIS A 114 8.78 -11.77 -8.35
CA HIS A 114 7.68 -12.10 -7.42
C HIS A 114 6.89 -13.37 -7.81
N GLU A 115 7.54 -14.33 -8.47
CA GLU A 115 6.89 -15.53 -9.02
C GLU A 115 6.81 -16.71 -8.06
N TYR A 116 7.77 -16.81 -7.13
CA TYR A 116 7.97 -18.00 -6.31
C TYR A 116 8.22 -17.69 -4.84
N GLU A 117 7.98 -18.72 -4.02
CA GLU A 117 8.45 -18.85 -2.65
C GLU A 117 10.00 -18.89 -2.63
N TYR A 118 10.64 -17.77 -2.93
CA TYR A 118 12.09 -17.74 -3.15
C TYR A 118 12.83 -18.02 -1.84
N ARG A 119 13.41 -19.22 -1.73
CA ARG A 119 14.28 -19.63 -0.63
C ARG A 119 15.68 -19.06 -0.85
N TRP A 120 16.05 -18.02 -0.10
CA TRP A 120 17.42 -17.50 -0.10
C TRP A 120 17.83 -17.13 1.35
N PRO A 121 18.89 -17.70 1.96
CA PRO A 121 19.73 -18.86 1.59
C PRO A 121 19.17 -20.20 2.13
N PRO A 122 19.72 -21.37 1.73
CA PRO A 122 19.31 -22.68 2.22
C PRO A 122 19.57 -22.79 3.74
N GLY A 123 18.52 -22.94 4.54
CA GLY A 123 18.61 -23.21 5.98
C GLY A 123 17.83 -22.25 6.88
N ASN A 124 17.39 -21.10 6.36
CA ASN A 124 16.50 -20.19 7.10
C ASN A 124 15.08 -20.30 6.56
N TYR A 125 14.12 -20.58 7.44
CA TYR A 125 12.68 -20.55 7.17
C TYR A 125 12.30 -19.13 6.76
N TYR A 126 12.30 -18.85 5.46
CA TYR A 126 11.80 -17.59 4.93
C TYR A 126 10.46 -17.84 4.27
N TRP A 127 9.45 -17.19 4.84
CA TRP A 127 8.05 -17.25 4.44
C TRP A 127 7.90 -16.89 2.96
N SER A 128 6.93 -17.52 2.30
CA SER A 128 6.46 -17.13 0.99
C SER A 128 6.27 -15.63 0.93
N TYR A 129 6.81 -15.00 -0.11
CA TYR A 129 6.42 -13.64 -0.48
C TYR A 129 4.89 -13.54 -0.33
N PRO A 130 4.36 -12.60 0.47
CA PRO A 130 2.95 -12.61 0.82
C PRO A 130 2.05 -12.47 -0.41
N GLY A 131 2.57 -11.92 -1.52
CA GLY A 131 1.95 -11.91 -2.83
C GLY A 131 2.36 -13.07 -3.73
N ASN A 132 2.60 -14.27 -3.21
CA ASN A 132 2.83 -15.44 -4.06
C ASN A 132 1.69 -15.49 -5.09
N VAL A 133 2.04 -15.81 -6.32
CA VAL A 133 1.15 -15.64 -7.47
C VAL A 133 -0.21 -16.32 -7.25
N VAL A 134 -0.22 -17.49 -6.61
CA VAL A 134 -1.44 -18.27 -6.36
C VAL A 134 -2.32 -17.61 -5.31
N GLU A 135 -1.76 -17.20 -4.17
CA GLU A 135 -2.50 -16.56 -3.09
C GLU A 135 -3.03 -15.19 -3.54
N TRP A 136 -2.21 -14.40 -4.23
CA TRP A 136 -2.64 -13.12 -4.79
C TRP A 136 -3.82 -13.28 -5.74
N PHE A 137 -3.71 -14.15 -6.75
CA PHE A 137 -4.79 -14.32 -7.73
C PHE A 137 -6.06 -14.93 -7.13
N ASN A 138 -5.96 -15.66 -6.01
CA ASN A 138 -7.10 -16.16 -5.27
C ASN A 138 -7.68 -15.13 -4.28
N SER A 139 -6.95 -14.07 -3.96
CA SER A 139 -7.45 -12.97 -3.12
C SER A 139 -8.54 -12.16 -3.82
N ALA A 140 -9.36 -11.46 -3.04
CA ALA A 140 -10.36 -10.53 -3.56
C ALA A 140 -9.73 -9.38 -4.37
N HIS A 141 -8.53 -8.94 -3.99
CA HIS A 141 -7.83 -7.88 -4.71
C HIS A 141 -7.27 -8.41 -6.04
N GLY A 142 -6.54 -9.52 -6.03
CA GLY A 142 -5.93 -10.07 -7.24
C GLY A 142 -6.92 -10.66 -8.25
N SER A 143 -8.14 -11.02 -7.81
CA SER A 143 -9.24 -11.44 -8.69
C SER A 143 -10.15 -10.30 -9.15
N SER A 144 -10.00 -9.08 -8.61
CA SER A 144 -10.87 -7.96 -8.94
C SER A 144 -10.61 -7.41 -10.34
N ALA A 145 -11.64 -7.43 -11.17
CA ALA A 145 -11.68 -6.74 -12.47
C ALA A 145 -12.21 -5.29 -12.37
N GLY A 146 -12.50 -4.81 -11.15
CA GLY A 146 -12.88 -3.41 -10.95
C GLY A 146 -11.72 -2.47 -11.30
N THR A 147 -12.01 -1.24 -11.73
CA THR A 147 -10.97 -0.24 -12.02
C THR A 147 -10.93 0.85 -10.96
N PHE A 148 -9.74 1.44 -10.77
CA PHE A 148 -9.53 2.54 -9.83
C PHE A 148 -8.46 3.54 -10.36
N PRO A 149 -8.68 4.86 -10.25
CA PRO A 149 -9.94 5.51 -9.93
C PRO A 149 -11.02 5.20 -11.01
N PRO A 150 -12.32 5.35 -10.72
CA PRO A 150 -13.37 5.04 -11.69
C PRO A 150 -13.23 5.83 -12.98
N GLY A 151 -13.49 5.14 -14.10
CA GLY A 151 -13.21 5.67 -15.43
C GLY A 151 -11.77 5.49 -15.89
N SER A 152 -10.86 4.99 -15.05
CA SER A 152 -9.55 4.50 -15.48
C SER A 152 -9.65 3.12 -16.13
N ASN A 153 -8.60 2.75 -16.86
CA ASN A 153 -8.34 1.40 -17.34
C ASN A 153 -7.41 0.60 -16.40
N ARG A 154 -7.11 1.13 -15.21
CA ARG A 154 -6.24 0.46 -14.22
C ARG A 154 -7.09 -0.42 -13.31
N GLU A 155 -6.97 -1.73 -13.50
CA GLU A 155 -7.67 -2.70 -12.68
C GLU A 155 -7.10 -2.72 -11.24
N VAL A 156 -7.95 -2.99 -10.25
CA VAL A 156 -7.59 -3.08 -8.82
C VAL A 156 -6.54 -4.16 -8.56
N ARG A 157 -6.59 -5.27 -9.32
CA ARG A 157 -5.66 -6.39 -9.19
C ARG A 157 -4.21 -6.11 -9.61
N LEU A 158 -3.90 -4.91 -10.10
CA LEU A 158 -2.55 -4.57 -10.49
C LEU A 158 -1.70 -4.27 -9.26
N CYS A 159 -0.54 -4.89 -9.12
CA CYS A 159 0.41 -4.61 -8.03
C CYS A 159 0.70 -3.11 -7.93
N THR A 160 0.77 -2.44 -9.08
CA THR A 160 1.03 -1.00 -9.19
C THR A 160 -0.11 -0.10 -8.72
N GLN A 161 -1.27 -0.64 -8.33
CA GLN A 161 -2.33 0.14 -7.66
C GLN A 161 -2.04 0.39 -6.19
N CYS A 162 -1.28 -0.51 -5.57
CA CYS A 162 -0.93 -0.42 -4.16
C CYS A 162 0.55 -0.13 -3.96
N HIS A 163 1.39 -0.58 -4.90
CA HIS A 163 2.84 -0.46 -4.82
C HIS A 163 3.40 0.49 -5.88
N ASN A 164 4.35 1.31 -5.50
CA ASN A 164 5.21 2.05 -6.40
C ASN A 164 6.63 1.47 -6.31
N PRO A 165 7.18 0.86 -7.39
CA PRO A 165 8.51 0.26 -7.35
C PRO A 165 9.64 1.29 -7.18
N HIS A 166 9.40 2.55 -7.55
CA HIS A 166 10.29 3.66 -7.22
C HIS A 166 10.02 4.22 -5.82
N SER A 167 8.88 3.85 -5.26
CA SER A 167 8.33 4.28 -3.99
C SER A 167 8.11 5.79 -3.94
N ARG A 168 7.06 6.28 -3.27
CA ARG A 168 6.74 7.72 -3.28
C ARG A 168 7.53 8.43 -2.17
N SER A 169 8.11 9.60 -2.47
CA SER A 169 8.76 10.47 -1.47
C SER A 169 7.77 11.24 -0.58
N ASP A 170 6.51 10.84 -0.50
CA ASP A 170 5.47 11.56 0.28
C ASP A 170 5.64 11.39 1.81
N SER A 171 6.69 10.70 2.24
CA SER A 171 7.08 10.46 3.62
C SER A 171 8.24 11.37 4.03
N THR A 172 8.03 12.22 5.04
CA THR A 172 9.07 13.03 5.71
C THR A 172 10.17 12.19 6.39
N TYR A 173 10.03 10.85 6.45
CA TYR A 173 10.86 9.96 7.28
C TYR A 173 11.45 8.76 6.53
N GLY A 174 11.51 8.82 5.19
CA GLY A 174 12.09 7.76 4.38
C GLY A 174 11.04 6.94 3.66
N VAL A 175 11.48 6.38 2.54
CA VAL A 175 10.69 5.72 1.53
C VAL A 175 10.18 4.38 2.03
N TYR A 176 8.88 4.12 1.88
CA TYR A 176 8.20 2.97 2.47
C TYR A 176 8.94 1.64 2.19
N PRO A 177 9.29 0.85 3.22
CA PRO A 177 10.02 -0.39 3.02
C PRO A 177 9.19 -1.47 2.29
N SER A 178 7.86 -1.33 2.26
CA SER A 178 6.90 -2.13 1.49
C SER A 178 6.60 -1.56 0.09
N ALA A 179 7.27 -0.47 -0.30
CA ALA A 179 7.09 0.20 -1.58
C ALA A 179 5.62 0.57 -1.88
N THR A 180 4.80 0.88 -0.86
CA THR A 180 3.41 1.29 -1.08
C THR A 180 3.33 2.63 -1.81
N GLU A 181 2.33 2.81 -2.69
CA GLU A 181 2.11 4.06 -3.44
C GLU A 181 1.70 5.20 -2.49
N PHE A 182 1.04 4.86 -1.39
CA PHE A 182 0.60 5.76 -0.32
C PHE A 182 0.98 5.16 1.04
N LEU A 183 0.80 5.93 2.12
CA LEU A 183 0.70 5.36 3.46
C LEU A 183 -0.34 4.23 3.46
N GLU A 184 -0.06 3.15 4.17
CA GLU A 184 -0.84 1.91 4.14
C GLU A 184 -2.35 2.16 4.33
N GLU A 185 -2.69 2.98 5.32
CA GLU A 185 -4.06 3.29 5.71
C GLU A 185 -4.69 4.26 4.69
N SER A 186 -3.88 5.17 4.16
CA SER A 186 -4.28 6.05 3.07
C SER A 186 -4.54 5.29 1.77
N GLY A 187 -3.79 4.23 1.47
CA GLY A 187 -3.99 3.42 0.26
C GLY A 187 -5.33 2.68 0.25
N CYS A 188 -5.84 2.28 1.42
CA CYS A 188 -7.09 1.56 1.53
C CYS A 188 -8.32 2.45 1.26
N TYR A 189 -8.43 3.60 1.90
CA TYR A 189 -9.65 4.43 1.84
C TYR A 189 -9.44 5.89 1.45
N SER A 190 -8.20 6.30 1.16
CA SER A 190 -7.89 7.62 0.60
C SER A 190 -7.36 7.49 -0.84
N ASN A 191 -7.44 8.56 -1.63
CA ASN A 191 -6.91 8.59 -2.99
C ASN A 191 -6.11 9.87 -3.20
N GLY A 192 -4.80 9.78 -3.44
CA GLY A 192 -3.97 10.98 -3.60
C GLY A 192 -4.02 11.91 -2.39
N GLY A 193 -4.16 11.35 -1.18
CA GLY A 193 -4.35 12.11 0.06
C GLY A 193 -5.77 12.63 0.31
N ILE A 194 -6.73 12.38 -0.60
CA ILE A 194 -8.13 12.74 -0.39
C ILE A 194 -8.84 11.61 0.36
N ILE A 195 -9.10 11.84 1.63
CA ILE A 195 -9.74 10.89 2.54
C ILE A 195 -11.16 10.55 2.06
N GLY A 196 -11.52 9.27 2.12
CA GLY A 196 -12.84 8.76 1.74
C GLY A 196 -13.03 8.54 0.23
N GLN A 197 -12.01 8.81 -0.59
CA GLN A 197 -12.04 8.60 -2.04
C GLN A 197 -11.27 7.36 -2.52
N GLY A 198 -10.66 6.58 -1.62
CA GLY A 198 -9.91 5.37 -1.93
C GLY A 198 -10.79 4.16 -2.33
N CYS A 199 -10.15 3.01 -2.52
CA CYS A 199 -10.82 1.75 -2.88
C CYS A 199 -11.88 1.32 -1.87
N HIS A 200 -11.70 1.67 -0.59
CA HIS A 200 -12.64 1.42 0.49
C HIS A 200 -13.18 2.71 1.12
N GLY A 201 -13.21 3.78 0.32
CA GLY A 201 -13.78 5.07 0.69
C GLY A 201 -15.31 5.06 0.81
N ASN A 202 -15.89 6.18 1.26
CA ASN A 202 -17.34 6.36 1.33
C ASN A 202 -17.93 7.01 0.07
N ASN A 203 -17.08 7.49 -0.85
CA ASN A 203 -17.53 8.07 -2.12
C ASN A 203 -17.86 6.97 -3.15
N ASN A 204 -19.14 6.68 -3.33
CA ASN A 204 -19.62 5.69 -4.30
C ASN A 204 -19.24 6.01 -5.76
N SER A 205 -18.92 7.27 -6.09
CA SER A 205 -18.47 7.65 -7.44
C SER A 205 -17.01 7.31 -7.69
N THR A 206 -16.19 7.16 -6.64
CA THR A 206 -14.77 6.79 -6.75
C THR A 206 -14.45 5.38 -6.27
N ARG A 207 -15.36 4.73 -5.55
CA ARG A 207 -15.17 3.38 -5.03
C ARG A 207 -15.34 2.32 -6.14
N PRO A 208 -14.42 1.33 -6.28
CA PRO A 208 -14.61 0.20 -7.17
C PRO A 208 -15.91 -0.55 -6.90
N ILE A 209 -16.54 -1.05 -7.96
CA ILE A 209 -17.78 -1.83 -7.86
C ILE A 209 -17.52 -3.06 -6.97
N GLY A 210 -18.39 -3.28 -5.98
CA GLY A 210 -18.29 -4.39 -5.04
C GLY A 210 -17.37 -4.15 -3.84
N ALA A 211 -16.60 -3.07 -3.81
CA ALA A 211 -15.81 -2.73 -2.63
C ALA A 211 -16.69 -2.18 -1.50
N ILE A 212 -16.32 -2.53 -0.27
CA ILE A 212 -17.04 -2.16 0.96
C ILE A 212 -16.58 -0.78 1.44
N ASP A 213 -17.52 0.01 1.96
CA ASP A 213 -17.25 1.27 2.66
C ASP A 213 -16.62 1.01 4.04
N ILE A 214 -15.29 0.97 4.09
CA ILE A 214 -14.53 0.87 5.34
C ILE A 214 -14.35 2.25 5.97
N TYR A 215 -14.26 3.31 5.17
CA TYR A 215 -14.09 4.66 5.69
C TYR A 215 -15.20 5.04 6.68
N SER A 216 -16.47 4.75 6.33
CA SER A 216 -17.58 5.01 7.26
C SER A 216 -17.51 4.19 8.56
N GLN A 217 -16.81 3.04 8.56
CA GLN A 217 -16.59 2.26 9.79
C GLN A 217 -15.54 2.90 10.69
N VAL A 218 -14.45 3.42 10.11
CA VAL A 218 -13.40 4.13 10.87
C VAL A 218 -13.82 5.53 11.31
N LEU A 219 -15.06 5.95 11.06
CA LEU A 219 -15.65 7.16 11.64
C LEU A 219 -16.48 6.87 12.91
N LYS A 220 -16.83 5.61 13.19
CA LYS A 220 -17.65 5.23 14.36
C LYS A 220 -16.94 5.56 15.67
N SER A 221 -17.70 5.89 16.72
CA SER A 221 -17.13 6.19 18.04
C SER A 221 -16.40 5.01 18.67
N SER A 222 -16.94 3.79 18.50
CA SER A 222 -16.26 2.54 18.86
C SER A 222 -15.52 2.02 17.64
N ARG A 223 -14.21 2.29 17.60
CA ARG A 223 -13.32 1.89 16.53
C ARG A 223 -11.89 1.76 17.02
N HIS A 224 -11.11 1.05 16.24
CA HIS A 224 -9.65 1.17 16.25
C HIS A 224 -9.24 2.45 15.52
N ASN A 225 -8.27 3.18 16.08
CA ASN A 225 -7.76 4.40 15.46
C ASN A 225 -6.60 4.08 14.55
N VAL A 226 -6.92 3.87 13.27
CA VAL A 226 -5.94 3.56 12.21
C VAL A 226 -5.24 4.80 11.63
N GLU A 227 -5.57 6.01 12.10
CA GLU A 227 -5.05 7.25 11.51
C GLU A 227 -3.92 7.89 12.32
N THR A 228 -3.84 7.59 13.63
CA THR A 228 -2.98 8.34 14.56
C THR A 228 -1.57 7.81 14.74
N ALA A 229 -1.30 6.58 14.31
CA ALA A 229 -0.03 5.90 14.59
C ALA A 229 0.55 5.25 13.33
N ALA A 230 0.41 5.95 12.21
CA ALA A 230 0.98 5.52 10.94
C ALA A 230 2.49 5.29 11.07
N LYS A 231 2.96 4.18 10.49
CA LYS A 231 4.38 3.76 10.35
C LYS A 231 4.99 3.11 11.57
N ALA A 232 4.22 2.61 12.53
CA ALA A 232 4.84 1.90 13.64
C ALA A 232 5.21 0.45 13.28
N HIS A 233 4.65 -0.10 12.18
CA HIS A 233 5.19 -1.28 11.50
C HIS A 233 6.10 -0.90 10.34
N SER A 234 7.38 -0.66 10.63
CA SER A 234 8.37 -0.76 9.56
C SER A 234 8.60 -2.25 9.26
N SER A 235 8.43 -2.65 8.01
CA SER A 235 8.88 -3.97 7.55
C SER A 235 10.42 -4.06 7.51
N ASP A 236 11.11 -3.33 8.39
CA ASP A 236 12.55 -3.35 8.49
C ASP A 236 12.97 -4.73 8.99
N TRP A 237 13.65 -5.40 8.08
CA TRP A 237 14.41 -6.60 8.38
C TRP A 237 15.31 -6.34 9.60
N GLN A 238 15.00 -6.98 10.72
CA GLN A 238 15.95 -7.16 11.81
C GLN A 238 16.49 -8.59 11.75
N VAL A 239 17.78 -8.77 12.04
CA VAL A 239 18.42 -10.10 12.18
C VAL A 239 17.77 -10.80 13.38
N GLY A 240 16.75 -11.62 13.12
CA GLY A 240 15.88 -12.24 14.14
C GLY A 240 14.38 -12.03 13.88
N TYR A 241 14.06 -11.20 12.89
CA TYR A 241 12.71 -10.77 12.55
C TYR A 241 12.49 -10.82 11.02
N PRO A 242 12.40 -12.03 10.44
CA PRO A 242 12.33 -12.20 8.99
C PRO A 242 10.95 -11.78 8.48
N TYR A 243 10.88 -10.54 7.98
CA TYR A 243 9.74 -9.89 7.33
C TYR A 243 8.58 -9.48 8.24
N GLY A 244 8.52 -8.18 8.58
CA GLY A 244 7.34 -7.29 8.65
C GLY A 244 6.03 -7.76 9.30
N ARG A 245 6.01 -8.90 9.99
CA ARG A 245 4.86 -9.42 10.71
C ARG A 245 5.12 -9.14 12.17
N GLU A 246 4.28 -8.53 12.99
CA GLU A 246 4.63 -8.27 14.41
C GLU A 246 5.09 -9.52 15.18
N THR A 247 5.88 -9.34 16.24
CA THR A 247 6.43 -10.46 17.03
C THR A 247 5.35 -11.41 17.53
N ARG A 248 5.63 -12.70 17.38
CA ARG A 248 4.76 -13.77 17.87
C ARG A 248 5.03 -14.17 19.31
N SER A 249 5.99 -13.50 19.95
CA SER A 249 6.34 -13.72 21.34
C SER A 249 5.39 -12.95 22.24
N ALA A 250 4.79 -13.64 23.21
CA ALA A 250 3.96 -13.00 24.22
C ALA A 250 4.78 -12.00 25.05
N ASN A 251 4.18 -10.84 25.35
CA ASN A 251 4.76 -9.77 26.15
C ASN A 251 6.13 -9.30 25.63
N SER A 252 6.27 -9.24 24.30
CA SER A 252 7.44 -8.69 23.64
C SER A 252 7.66 -7.18 23.87
N GLY A 253 6.60 -6.48 24.25
CA GLY A 253 6.55 -5.02 24.31
C GLY A 253 6.10 -4.36 23.01
N ASP A 254 5.99 -5.10 21.90
CA ASP A 254 5.64 -4.57 20.57
C ASP A 254 4.17 -4.16 20.47
N PHE A 255 3.30 -4.70 21.33
CA PHE A 255 1.88 -4.36 21.39
C PHE A 255 1.53 -3.48 22.62
N SER A 256 2.53 -2.87 23.24
CA SER A 256 2.39 -2.16 24.53
C SER A 256 2.93 -0.74 24.48
N GLY A 257 2.48 0.12 25.40
CA GLY A 257 2.94 1.50 25.53
C GLY A 257 2.78 2.30 24.24
N ASP A 258 3.82 3.05 23.86
CA ASP A 258 3.85 3.88 22.65
C ASP A 258 3.87 3.05 21.34
N ARG A 259 4.14 1.74 21.42
CA ARG A 259 4.03 0.82 20.29
C ARG A 259 2.63 0.28 20.10
N ARG A 260 1.68 0.58 21.00
CA ARG A 260 0.29 0.14 20.85
C ARG A 260 -0.39 0.97 19.78
N HIS A 261 -0.53 0.38 18.61
CA HIS A 261 -1.23 0.93 17.47
C HIS A 261 -1.97 -0.17 16.71
N VAL A 262 -2.62 0.22 15.62
CA VAL A 262 -3.34 -0.65 14.72
C VAL A 262 -3.41 0.04 13.36
N GLU A 263 -2.93 -0.64 12.33
CA GLU A 263 -3.00 -0.26 10.93
C GLU A 263 -3.91 -1.25 10.19
N CYS A 264 -4.18 -1.01 8.91
CA CYS A 264 -5.08 -1.88 8.15
C CYS A 264 -4.50 -3.30 8.02
N VAL A 265 -3.19 -3.43 7.78
CA VAL A 265 -2.53 -4.71 7.54
C VAL A 265 -2.19 -5.47 8.83
N ASP A 266 -2.35 -4.84 9.99
CA ASP A 266 -2.24 -5.52 11.29
C ASP A 266 -3.35 -6.55 11.48
N CYS A 267 -4.48 -6.30 10.81
CA CYS A 267 -5.67 -7.14 10.85
C CYS A 267 -5.97 -7.80 9.50
N HIS A 268 -5.53 -7.21 8.39
CA HIS A 268 -5.82 -7.67 7.03
C HIS A 268 -4.56 -8.06 6.27
N ASN A 269 -4.68 -9.00 5.34
CA ASN A 269 -3.63 -9.26 4.39
C ASN A 269 -4.20 -9.08 2.98
N PRO A 270 -3.98 -7.93 2.31
CA PRO A 270 -4.54 -7.68 0.98
C PRO A 270 -4.18 -8.77 -0.04
N HIS A 271 -3.08 -9.48 0.18
CA HIS A 271 -2.62 -10.55 -0.71
C HIS A 271 -3.32 -11.90 -0.51
N LYS A 272 -4.07 -12.08 0.58
CA LYS A 272 -4.77 -13.36 0.88
C LYS A 272 -6.24 -13.18 1.25
N ALA A 273 -6.64 -11.97 1.62
CA ALA A 273 -8.01 -11.63 1.95
C ALA A 273 -8.93 -11.97 0.79
N VAL A 274 -10.03 -12.66 1.08
CA VAL A 274 -11.07 -13.01 0.10
C VAL A 274 -12.37 -12.29 0.44
N THR A 275 -13.32 -12.31 -0.49
CA THR A 275 -14.65 -11.76 -0.25
C THR A 275 -15.39 -12.58 0.81
N GLY A 276 -16.29 -11.92 1.54
CA GLY A 276 -17.09 -12.53 2.58
C GLY A 276 -17.23 -11.62 3.79
N THR A 277 -18.25 -11.89 4.59
CA THR A 277 -18.45 -11.23 5.88
C THR A 277 -18.34 -12.26 7.00
N HIS A 278 -18.20 -11.78 8.22
CA HIS A 278 -18.47 -12.60 9.39
C HIS A 278 -19.90 -13.16 9.32
N GLU A 279 -20.07 -14.44 9.65
CA GLU A 279 -21.38 -15.05 9.82
C GLU A 279 -21.82 -14.89 11.28
N PRO A 280 -22.88 -14.08 11.54
CA PRO A 280 -23.39 -13.88 12.89
C PRO A 280 -23.65 -15.22 13.58
N THR A 281 -23.47 -15.27 14.91
CA THR A 281 -23.60 -16.47 15.77
C THR A 281 -22.46 -17.49 15.70
N THR A 282 -21.47 -17.26 14.84
CA THR A 282 -20.22 -18.04 14.85
C THR A 282 -19.10 -17.21 15.46
N ASN A 283 -17.97 -17.85 15.77
CA ASN A 283 -16.72 -17.14 16.07
C ASN A 283 -15.69 -17.29 14.95
N GLN A 284 -16.09 -17.83 13.79
CA GLN A 284 -15.21 -18.00 12.64
C GLN A 284 -14.85 -16.63 12.08
N ILE A 285 -13.62 -16.50 11.57
CA ILE A 285 -13.19 -15.26 10.90
C ILE A 285 -13.97 -15.04 9.59
N GLY A 286 -14.21 -13.79 9.23
CA GLY A 286 -14.61 -13.44 7.86
C GLY A 286 -13.45 -13.62 6.86
N GLY A 287 -13.79 -13.81 5.58
CA GLY A 287 -12.83 -13.88 4.47
C GLY A 287 -11.78 -12.75 4.43
N PRO A 288 -12.11 -11.49 4.79
CA PRO A 288 -11.16 -10.39 4.82
C PRO A 288 -9.99 -10.57 5.81
N LEU A 289 -10.11 -11.46 6.80
CA LEU A 289 -9.05 -11.72 7.79
C LEU A 289 -8.08 -12.84 7.34
N LEU A 290 -8.32 -13.52 6.21
CA LEU A 290 -7.40 -14.54 5.72
C LEU A 290 -6.00 -13.95 5.44
N GLY A 291 -4.98 -14.69 5.85
CA GLY A 291 -3.57 -14.29 5.77
C GLY A 291 -3.08 -13.37 6.88
N ALA A 292 -3.95 -12.90 7.76
CA ALA A 292 -3.55 -12.32 9.03
C ALA A 292 -3.21 -13.42 10.05
N TRP A 293 -3.01 -13.05 11.30
CA TRP A 293 -2.74 -13.98 12.38
C TRP A 293 -3.28 -13.45 13.71
N GLY A 294 -3.46 -14.36 14.66
CA GLY A 294 -3.90 -14.07 16.02
C GLY A 294 -3.25 -15.00 17.03
N VAL A 295 -3.82 -15.05 18.24
CA VAL A 295 -3.29 -15.87 19.32
C VAL A 295 -4.39 -16.68 20.00
N GLU A 296 -4.12 -17.96 20.22
CA GLU A 296 -4.98 -18.86 20.98
C GLU A 296 -4.48 -18.96 22.43
N PRO A 297 -5.28 -18.56 23.43
CA PRO A 297 -4.88 -18.63 24.83
C PRO A 297 -4.93 -20.07 25.35
N LEU A 298 -3.94 -20.47 26.13
CA LEU A 298 -4.03 -21.66 26.97
C LEU A 298 -4.66 -21.29 28.32
N ASN A 299 -5.98 -21.43 28.39
CA ASN A 299 -6.76 -21.04 29.56
C ASN A 299 -6.46 -21.94 30.77
N GLY A 300 -6.31 -21.30 31.94
CA GLY A 300 -6.24 -21.98 33.23
C GLY A 300 -7.63 -22.08 33.90
N GLY A 301 -7.63 -22.06 35.23
CA GLY A 301 -8.87 -22.07 36.01
C GLY A 301 -9.72 -20.80 35.83
N PRO A 302 -10.91 -20.75 36.45
CA PRO A 302 -11.78 -19.59 36.40
C PRO A 302 -11.03 -18.32 36.84
N TRP A 303 -11.19 -17.24 36.08
CA TRP A 303 -10.59 -15.93 36.29
C TRP A 303 -9.05 -15.93 36.33
N SER A 304 -8.39 -16.98 35.85
CA SER A 304 -6.94 -17.00 35.69
C SER A 304 -6.53 -16.32 34.38
N VAL A 305 -5.39 -15.62 34.41
CA VAL A 305 -4.68 -15.17 33.20
C VAL A 305 -4.22 -16.41 32.43
N PRO A 306 -4.34 -16.46 31.09
CA PRO A 306 -3.80 -17.56 30.30
C PRO A 306 -2.31 -17.79 30.57
N SER A 307 -1.90 -19.06 30.70
CA SER A 307 -0.52 -19.42 31.05
C SER A 307 0.44 -19.25 29.87
N SER A 308 -0.09 -19.35 28.65
CA SER A 308 0.62 -19.12 27.40
C SER A 308 -0.37 -18.79 26.28
N PHE A 309 0.18 -18.38 25.14
CA PHE A 309 -0.56 -18.09 23.92
C PHE A 309 0.15 -18.78 22.75
N ASN A 310 -0.63 -19.49 21.93
CA ASN A 310 -0.14 -20.11 20.70
C ASN A 310 -0.48 -19.20 19.52
N PRO A 311 0.50 -18.75 18.72
CA PRO A 311 0.23 -18.02 17.49
C PRO A 311 -0.58 -18.87 16.51
N VAL A 312 -1.59 -18.26 15.88
CA VAL A 312 -2.46 -18.91 14.89
C VAL A 312 -2.42 -18.11 13.60
N ASP A 313 -1.93 -18.73 12.53
CA ASP A 313 -2.04 -18.19 11.17
C ASP A 313 -3.46 -18.40 10.63
N PHE A 314 -4.05 -17.35 10.08
CA PHE A 314 -5.39 -17.41 9.51
C PHE A 314 -5.36 -17.95 8.08
N THR A 315 -5.21 -19.26 7.96
CA THR A 315 -5.18 -19.98 6.67
C THR A 315 -6.53 -20.56 6.27
N SER A 316 -7.51 -20.57 7.20
CA SER A 316 -8.84 -21.13 6.96
C SER A 316 -9.91 -20.43 7.81
N ILE A 317 -10.99 -20.02 7.15
CA ILE A 317 -12.18 -19.44 7.79
C ILE A 317 -12.76 -20.40 8.85
N ALA A 318 -12.79 -21.69 8.55
CA ALA A 318 -13.43 -22.66 9.42
C ALA A 318 -12.65 -22.92 10.72
N MET A 319 -11.32 -22.80 10.65
CA MET A 319 -10.39 -23.17 11.73
C MET A 319 -9.93 -21.98 12.58
N SER A 320 -9.99 -20.76 12.03
CA SER A 320 -9.54 -19.55 12.70
C SER A 320 -10.70 -18.77 13.31
N LYS A 321 -10.45 -18.13 14.46
CA LYS A 321 -11.48 -17.48 15.26
C LYS A 321 -11.20 -15.99 15.43
N GLU A 322 -12.24 -15.16 15.39
CA GLU A 322 -12.09 -13.70 15.49
C GLU A 322 -11.48 -13.25 16.82
N TYR A 323 -11.82 -13.93 17.92
CA TYR A 323 -11.24 -13.61 19.23
C TYR A 323 -9.71 -13.76 19.24
N GLN A 324 -9.15 -14.62 18.38
CA GLN A 324 -7.69 -14.82 18.31
C GLN A 324 -7.01 -13.51 17.87
N LEU A 325 -7.64 -12.75 16.96
CA LEU A 325 -7.15 -11.45 16.54
C LEU A 325 -7.27 -10.44 17.67
N CYS A 326 -8.43 -10.40 18.35
CA CYS A 326 -8.66 -9.48 19.47
C CYS A 326 -7.64 -9.69 20.60
N PHE A 327 -7.37 -10.94 20.95
CA PHE A 327 -6.43 -11.28 22.02
C PHE A 327 -4.98 -10.92 21.67
N LYS A 328 -4.62 -10.79 20.39
CA LYS A 328 -3.30 -10.30 19.99
C LYS A 328 -3.00 -8.92 20.59
N CYS A 329 -4.01 -8.07 20.76
CA CYS A 329 -3.83 -6.68 21.20
C CYS A 329 -4.47 -6.36 22.56
N HIS A 330 -5.48 -7.15 22.98
CA HIS A 330 -6.30 -6.87 24.16
C HIS A 330 -6.19 -7.94 25.25
N SER A 331 -5.12 -8.74 25.24
CA SER A 331 -4.87 -9.73 26.28
C SER A 331 -3.47 -9.61 26.87
N TYR A 332 -3.19 -10.42 27.89
CA TYR A 332 -1.84 -10.61 28.43
C TYR A 332 -0.77 -10.81 27.35
N PHE A 333 -1.11 -11.39 26.20
CA PHE A 333 -0.18 -11.50 25.07
C PHE A 333 0.46 -10.16 24.70
N ALA A 334 -0.32 -9.07 24.71
CA ALA A 334 0.14 -7.75 24.29
C ALA A 334 0.93 -7.00 25.36
N PHE A 335 0.46 -7.04 26.61
CA PHE A 335 0.89 -6.13 27.67
C PHE A 335 1.29 -6.82 28.98
N GLY A 336 1.36 -8.15 28.99
CA GLY A 336 1.69 -8.93 30.19
C GLY A 336 0.68 -8.68 31.32
N ASN A 337 1.18 -8.56 32.56
CA ASN A 337 0.32 -8.39 33.74
C ASN A 337 -0.25 -6.98 33.92
N THR A 338 0.16 -6.01 33.09
CA THR A 338 -0.16 -4.60 33.29
C THR A 338 -0.97 -4.08 32.10
N PRO A 339 -2.30 -4.29 32.09
CA PRO A 339 -3.14 -3.76 31.03
C PRO A 339 -3.06 -2.22 30.98
N PRO A 340 -3.22 -1.61 29.79
CA PRO A 340 -3.34 -0.17 29.67
C PRO A 340 -4.45 0.38 30.57
N THR A 341 -4.30 1.62 31.06
CA THR A 341 -5.28 2.25 31.95
C THR A 341 -6.68 2.23 31.34
N GLY A 342 -7.66 1.71 32.09
CA GLY A 342 -9.05 1.59 31.65
C GLY A 342 -9.35 0.34 30.82
N TYR A 343 -8.38 -0.56 30.65
CA TYR A 343 -8.54 -1.85 29.98
C TYR A 343 -8.30 -3.00 30.97
N SER A 344 -8.84 -4.16 30.62
CA SER A 344 -8.65 -5.42 31.30
C SER A 344 -8.13 -6.48 30.32
N ASP A 345 -7.65 -7.60 30.84
CA ASP A 345 -7.25 -8.73 30.01
C ASP A 345 -8.48 -9.45 29.46
N MET A 346 -8.78 -9.23 28.18
CA MET A 346 -9.94 -9.83 27.53
C MET A 346 -9.87 -11.36 27.52
N ALA A 347 -8.68 -11.96 27.42
CA ALA A 347 -8.57 -13.41 27.45
C ALA A 347 -8.92 -13.99 28.83
N ARG A 348 -8.66 -13.22 29.90
CA ARG A 348 -9.09 -13.57 31.27
C ARG A 348 -10.60 -13.40 31.45
N GLU A 349 -11.18 -12.33 30.93
CA GLU A 349 -12.63 -12.05 31.09
C GLU A 349 -13.50 -13.03 30.30
N PHE A 350 -13.11 -13.36 29.09
CA PHE A 350 -13.79 -14.31 28.21
C PHE A 350 -13.26 -15.74 28.33
N ASN A 351 -12.55 -16.06 29.42
CA ASN A 351 -12.09 -17.42 29.69
C ASN A 351 -13.32 -18.36 29.81
N PRO A 352 -13.44 -19.40 28.96
CA PRO A 352 -14.58 -20.32 28.99
C PRO A 352 -14.74 -21.10 30.31
N ALA A 353 -13.71 -21.14 31.16
CA ALA A 353 -13.79 -21.71 32.51
C ALA A 353 -14.52 -20.79 33.50
N ASN A 354 -14.73 -19.52 33.17
CA ASN A 354 -15.51 -18.61 33.99
C ASN A 354 -16.95 -19.11 34.07
N THR A 355 -17.55 -19.03 35.26
CA THR A 355 -18.97 -19.32 35.48
C THR A 355 -19.91 -18.29 34.82
N SER A 356 -19.35 -17.31 34.10
CA SER A 356 -20.09 -16.29 33.37
C SER A 356 -20.70 -16.84 32.08
N PHE A 357 -21.99 -16.59 31.93
CA PHE A 357 -22.77 -16.92 30.74
C PHE A 357 -22.34 -15.99 29.58
N HIS A 358 -21.80 -16.56 28.51
CA HIS A 358 -21.54 -15.87 27.24
C HIS A 358 -22.56 -16.41 26.20
N PRO A 359 -23.78 -15.85 26.15
CA PRO A 359 -24.75 -16.20 25.11
C PRO A 359 -24.30 -15.77 23.71
#